data_AF-A0A9D5PGI7-F1
#
_entry.id   AF-A0A9D5PGI7-F1
#
_cell.length_a   1.000
_cell.length_b   1.000
_cell.length_c   1.000
_cell.angle_alpha   90.00
_cell.angle_beta   90.00
_cell.angle_gamma   90.00
#
_symmetry.space_group_name_H-M   'P 1'
#
loop_
_entity.id
_entity.type
_entity.pdbx_description
1 polymer ?
#
loop_
_entity_poly.entity_id
_entity_poly.type
_entity_poly.pdbx_seq_one_letter_code
_entity_poly.pdbx_strand_id
1 'polypeptide(L)' 'MQNESMQNIANRCGQLSHIISRFKFAITRFTNAHALSFAWQTRFHDHIIRDRNEMNRIAQYIENNVAQWESDEFYS' A
#
# COMPACT_ATOMS: atom_id res chain seq x y z
N MET A 1 -8.40 16.90 -32.47
CA MET A 1 -7.77 15.57 -32.36
C MET A 1 -7.39 15.35 -30.90
N GLN A 2 -8.21 14.60 -30.17
CA GLN A 2 -7.84 14.17 -28.82
C GLN A 2 -6.80 13.05 -28.93
N ASN A 3 -5.84 13.06 -28.00
CA ASN A 3 -4.72 12.13 -27.98
C ASN A 3 -5.19 10.76 -27.46
N GLU A 4 -5.88 10.00 -28.31
CA GLU A 4 -6.51 8.72 -28.00
C GLU A 4 -5.50 7.62 -27.56
N SER A 5 -4.20 7.78 -27.86
CA SER A 5 -3.17 6.83 -27.45
C SER A 5 -2.79 6.97 -25.96
N MET A 6 -2.70 8.20 -25.43
CA MET A 6 -2.39 8.45 -24.02
C MET A 6 -3.55 8.07 -23.09
N GLN A 7 -4.80 8.23 -23.55
CA GLN A 7 -5.98 7.84 -22.77
C GLN A 7 -6.17 6.31 -22.73
N ASN A 8 -5.77 5.58 -23.77
CA ASN A 8 -5.85 4.10 -23.77
C ASN A 8 -4.80 3.44 -22.87
N ILE A 9 -3.61 4.01 -22.76
CA ILE A 9 -2.54 3.49 -21.88
C ILE A 9 -2.88 3.74 -20.39
N ALA A 10 -3.48 4.89 -20.07
CA ALA A 10 -3.94 5.22 -18.71
C ALA A 10 -5.10 4.34 -18.19
N ASN A 11 -5.84 3.68 -19.09
CA ASN A 11 -7.08 2.99 -18.73
C ASN A 11 -6.92 1.50 -18.34
N ARG A 12 -5.70 0.94 -18.33
CA ARG A 12 -5.51 -0.50 -18.01
C ARG A 12 -4.39 -0.86 -17.05
N CYS A 13 -3.45 0.03 -16.75
CA CYS A 13 -2.37 -0.21 -15.78
C CYS A 13 -2.17 1.03 -14.90
N GLY A 14 -2.54 0.94 -13.61
CA GLY A 14 -2.32 2.03 -12.63
C GLY A 14 -3.38 2.21 -11.54
N GLN A 15 -4.13 1.18 -11.14
CA GLN A 15 -5.20 1.31 -10.16
C GLN A 15 -4.70 1.29 -8.70
N LEU A 16 -3.79 0.38 -8.36
CA LEU A 16 -3.38 0.19 -6.96
C LEU A 16 -2.63 1.42 -6.42
N SER A 17 -1.64 1.92 -7.16
CA SER A 17 -0.88 3.12 -6.75
C SER A 17 -1.76 4.36 -6.58
N HIS A 18 -2.76 4.55 -7.43
CA HIS A 18 -3.73 5.64 -7.30
C HIS A 18 -4.63 5.47 -6.08
N ILE A 19 -5.15 4.27 -5.83
CA ILE A 19 -5.97 3.97 -4.65
C ILE A 19 -5.18 4.22 -3.37
N ILE A 20 -3.95 3.69 -3.28
CA ILE A 20 -3.07 3.88 -2.13
C ILE A 20 -2.72 5.36 -1.95
N SER A 21 -2.45 6.09 -3.04
CA SER A 21 -2.17 7.53 -2.97
C SER A 21 -3.35 8.32 -2.40
N ARG A 22 -4.58 8.03 -2.85
CA ARG A 22 -5.80 8.68 -2.33
C ARG A 22 -6.07 8.32 -0.88
N PHE A 23 -5.82 7.07 -0.50
CA PHE A 23 -5.96 6.62 0.89
C PHE A 23 -4.96 7.34 1.81
N LYS A 24 -3.66 7.32 1.46
CA LYS A 24 -2.61 8.02 2.22
C LYS A 24 -2.92 9.51 2.35
N PHE A 25 -3.39 10.13 1.26
CA PHE A 25 -3.81 11.53 1.25
C PHE A 25 -4.96 11.82 2.22
N ALA A 26 -6.02 11.00 2.22
CA ALA A 26 -7.19 11.22 3.07
C ALA A 26 -6.82 11.19 4.56
N ILE A 27 -5.98 10.24 4.96
CA ILE A 27 -5.48 10.14 6.34
C ILE A 27 -4.54 11.29 6.67
N THR A 28 -3.59 11.65 5.80
CA THR A 28 -2.73 12.82 6.04
C THR A 28 -3.55 14.09 6.23
N ARG A 29 -4.62 14.28 5.44
CA ARG A 29 -5.53 15.41 5.62
C ARG A 29 -6.23 15.36 6.98
N PHE A 30 -6.69 14.18 7.40
CA PHE A 30 -7.33 13.98 8.68
C PHE A 30 -6.38 14.26 9.85
N THR A 31 -5.17 13.72 9.83
CA THR A 31 -4.17 13.89 10.91
C THR A 31 -3.74 15.34 11.03
N ASN A 32 -3.50 16.01 9.90
CA ASN A 32 -3.16 17.43 9.89
C ASN A 32 -4.30 18.30 10.45
N ALA A 33 -5.55 18.00 10.11
CA ALA A 33 -6.70 18.73 10.63
C ALA A 33 -6.90 18.56 12.15
N HIS A 34 -6.42 17.45 12.72
CA HIS A 34 -6.53 17.15 14.15
C HIS A 34 -5.21 17.34 14.91
N ALA A 35 -4.19 17.96 14.29
CA ALA A 35 -2.85 18.14 14.87
C ALA A 35 -2.23 16.86 15.45
N LEU A 36 -2.49 15.71 14.82
CA LEU A 36 -1.94 14.42 15.23
C LEU A 36 -0.53 14.25 14.66
N SER A 37 0.44 13.90 15.50
CA SER A 37 1.78 13.54 15.07
C SER A 37 1.76 12.21 14.32
N PHE A 38 1.84 12.27 12.99
CA PHE A 38 1.77 11.10 12.13
C PHE A 38 2.59 11.31 10.86
N ALA A 39 3.29 10.26 10.43
CA ALA A 39 3.99 10.23 9.16
C ALA A 39 3.83 8.85 8.52
N TRP A 40 3.75 8.83 7.20
CA TRP A 40 3.79 7.59 6.44
C TRP A 40 5.23 7.10 6.25
N GLN A 41 5.45 5.79 6.29
CA GLN A 41 6.59 5.21 5.61
C GLN A 41 6.54 5.55 4.12
N THR A 42 7.70 5.85 3.54
CA THR A 42 7.83 6.21 2.12
C THR A 42 7.47 5.02 1.23
N ARG A 43 6.80 5.29 0.10
CA ARG A 43 6.32 4.29 -0.86
C ARG A 43 5.38 3.24 -0.22
N PHE A 44 5.12 2.15 -0.92
CA PHE A 44 4.39 0.99 -0.39
C PHE A 44 4.95 -0.27 -1.06
N HIS A 45 4.82 -1.41 -0.39
CA HIS A 45 5.17 -2.71 -0.93
C HIS A 45 3.91 -3.34 -1.52
N ASP A 46 3.99 -3.82 -2.75
CA ASP A 46 2.96 -4.62 -3.41
C ASP A 46 3.52 -5.94 -3.91
N HIS A 47 2.71 -6.99 -3.78
CA HIS A 47 3.10 -8.34 -4.16
C HIS A 47 1.90 -9.10 -4.71
N ILE A 48 2.04 -9.71 -5.88
CA ILE A 48 0.96 -10.50 -6.51
C ILE A 48 1.05 -11.92 -5.98
N ILE A 49 0.00 -12.34 -5.26
CA ILE A 49 -0.15 -13.71 -4.76
C ILE A 49 -0.53 -14.63 -5.92
N ARG A 50 0.28 -15.65 -6.18
CA ARG A 50 0.15 -16.55 -7.35
C ARG A 50 -0.39 -17.92 -6.98
N ASP A 51 -0.31 -18.30 -5.71
CA ASP A 51 -0.83 -19.58 -5.23
C ASP A 51 -1.32 -19.55 -3.78
N ARG A 52 -1.94 -20.65 -3.36
CA ARG A 52 -2.55 -20.80 -2.03
C ARG A 52 -1.51 -20.89 -0.90
N ASN A 53 -0.35 -21.48 -1.15
CA ASN A 53 0.68 -21.62 -0.12
C ASN A 53 1.27 -20.25 0.22
N GLU A 54 1.51 -19.44 -0.82
CA GLU A 54 1.92 -18.05 -0.68
C GLU A 54 0.87 -17.21 0.04
N MET A 55 -0.41 -17.36 -0.33
CA MET A 55 -1.52 -16.71 0.37
C MET A 55 -1.53 -17.03 1.87
N ASN A 56 -1.40 -18.32 2.23
CA ASN A 56 -1.38 -18.75 3.62
C ASN A 56 -0.19 -18.17 4.38
N ARG A 57 1.00 -18.13 3.76
CA ARG A 57 2.20 -17.55 4.38
C ARG A 57 2.04 -16.06 4.64
N ILE A 58 1.49 -15.30 3.68
CA ILE A 58 1.27 -13.86 3.83
C ILE A 58 0.21 -13.58 4.89
N ALA A 59 -0.89 -14.36 4.90
CA ALA A 59 -1.92 -14.24 5.94
C ALA A 59 -1.33 -14.50 7.33
N GLN A 60 -0.56 -15.58 7.49
CA GLN A 60 0.12 -15.91 8.74
C GLN A 60 1.10 -14.80 9.16
N TYR A 61 1.84 -14.21 8.21
CA TYR A 61 2.71 -13.07 8.50
C TYR A 61 1.89 -11.89 9.05
N ILE A 62 0.81 -11.48 8.38
CA ILE A 62 -0.03 -10.35 8.81
C ILE A 62 -0.61 -10.59 10.21
N GLU A 63 -1.10 -11.80 10.49
CA GLU A 63 -1.67 -12.15 11.80
C GLU A 63 -0.64 -12.09 12.94
N ASN A 64 0.58 -12.56 12.68
CA ASN A 64 1.61 -12.68 13.72
C ASN A 64 2.53 -11.45 13.80
N ASN A 65 2.47 -10.54 12.84
CA ASN A 65 3.41 -9.44 12.67
C ASN A 65 3.58 -8.60 13.96
N VAL A 66 2.48 -8.13 14.56
CA VAL A 66 2.53 -7.32 15.79
C VAL A 66 3.20 -8.08 16.95
N ALA A 67 2.95 -9.38 17.06
CA ALA A 67 3.52 -10.22 18.12
C ALA A 67 4.97 -10.63 17.86
N GLN A 68 5.46 -10.49 16.64
CA GLN A 68 6.83 -10.86 16.23
C GLN A 68 7.67 -9.63 15.84
N TRP A 69 7.13 -8.43 16.05
CA TRP A 69 7.68 -7.19 15.54
C TRP A 69 9.12 -6.97 16.03
N GLU A 70 9.40 -7.20 17.31
CA GLU A 70 10.74 -7.02 17.89
C GLU A 70 11.79 -8.02 17.40
N SER A 71 11.34 -9.16 16.88
CA SER A 71 12.17 -10.23 16.34
C SER A 71 12.24 -10.24 14.81
N ASP A 72 11.54 -9.30 14.15
CA ASP A 72 11.46 -9.24 12.70
C ASP A 72 12.77 -8.72 12.10
N GLU A 73 13.16 -9.29 10.95
CA GLU A 73 14.39 -8.92 10.24
C GLU A 73 14.42 -7.44 9.83
N PHE A 74 13.24 -6.82 9.68
CA PHE A 74 13.10 -5.41 9.30
C PHE A 74 12.91 -4.47 10.51
N TYR A 75 13.14 -4.94 11.75
CA TYR A 75 12.91 -4.16 12.98
C TYR A 75 14.00 -3.10 13.30
N SER A 76 15.06 -2.98 12.50
CA SER A 76 16.17 -2.05 12.76
C SER A 76 16.06 -0.70 12.05
#